data_AF-A0A2N2CX65-F1
#
_entry.id   AF-A0A2N2CX65-F1
#
_cell.length_a   1.000
_cell.length_b   1.000
_cell.length_c   1.000
_cell.angle_alpha   90.00
_cell.angle_beta   90.00
_cell.angle_gamma   90.00
#
_symmetry.space_group_name_H-M   'P 1'
#
loop_
_entity.id
_entity.type
_entity.pdbx_description
1 polymer ?
#
loop_
_entity_poly.entity_id
_entity_poly.type
_entity_poly.pdbx_seq_one_letter_code
_entity_poly.pdbx_strand_id
1 'polypeptide(L)'
;MQWMYNMKIGAKLLVSFIIIALITGIVGAVGYVNVQKLEDSNIILYEKMTLPIAAVGQISTSYQEMQVIVRDMIVTNDPASILSHADQVGVRNQEIDEAAAAFQETLIDPEMQAIFEEFVVSRKSLATELEKVKALALENKDAEAFVLLADEGSYGKAASVEMAAINKLVPMKLEEAQVFEELDVTTASTAKNTMIIVTLISFAVAIAFGLILRSLISKPLQQATQMSKEMNMGHFTMRLKMKRKDEIGEMAEAMDSFSDAIQNVVIGTMNQLASGDVSANIEPRDDQDELAPAIKSTIETIRTLIDEATMLALAAIQGQWETRGDAGKFRGGYKEIVEGVNATLDT
;
A
#
# COMPACT_ATOMS: atom_id res chain seq x y z
N MET A 1 -2.84 -2.59 -23.80
CA MET A 1 -3.78 -1.58 -23.26
C MET A 1 -5.07 -1.41 -24.09
N GLN A 2 -5.26 -2.03 -25.26
CA GLN A 2 -6.51 -1.88 -26.03
C GLN A 2 -7.73 -2.55 -25.35
N TRP A 3 -7.53 -3.61 -24.56
CA TRP A 3 -8.59 -4.29 -23.83
C TRP A 3 -9.33 -3.37 -22.85
N MET A 4 -8.61 -2.45 -22.19
CA MET A 4 -9.21 -1.50 -21.25
C MET A 4 -10.13 -0.48 -21.91
N TYR A 5 -9.98 -0.17 -23.21
CA TYR A 5 -10.82 0.84 -23.86
C TYR A 5 -12.30 0.44 -23.88
N ASN A 6 -12.57 -0.86 -24.08
CA ASN A 6 -13.92 -1.39 -24.21
C ASN A 6 -14.53 -1.84 -22.88
N MET A 7 -13.81 -1.70 -21.76
CA MET A 7 -14.37 -2.01 -20.45
C MET A 7 -15.32 -0.92 -19.99
N LYS A 8 -16.36 -1.35 -19.26
CA LYS A 8 -17.27 -0.48 -18.54
C LYS A 8 -16.52 0.47 -17.58
N ILE A 9 -16.98 1.70 -17.39
CA ILE A 9 -16.35 2.70 -16.51
C ILE A 9 -16.17 2.14 -15.09
N GLY A 10 -17.22 1.50 -14.54
CA GLY A 10 -17.16 0.89 -13.22
C GLY A 10 -16.08 -0.18 -13.10
N ALA A 11 -15.92 -1.01 -14.13
CA ALA A 11 -14.89 -2.05 -14.16
C ALA A 11 -13.47 -1.46 -14.27
N LYS A 12 -13.29 -0.38 -15.05
CA LYS A 12 -12.01 0.35 -15.13
C LYS A 12 -11.57 0.91 -13.77
N LEU A 13 -12.50 1.54 -13.05
CA LEU A 13 -12.24 2.07 -11.72
C LEU A 13 -11.94 0.94 -10.73
N LEU A 14 -12.75 -0.12 -10.72
CA LEU A 14 -12.55 -1.26 -9.82
C LEU A 14 -11.16 -1.89 -10.01
N VAL A 15 -10.75 -2.16 -11.25
CA VAL A 15 -9.41 -2.70 -11.52
C VAL A 15 -8.31 -1.78 -11.01
N SER A 16 -8.44 -0.46 -11.21
CA SER A 16 -7.45 0.49 -10.71
C SER A 16 -7.36 0.50 -9.18
N PHE A 17 -8.48 0.44 -8.48
CA PHE A 17 -8.50 0.39 -7.02
C PHE A 17 -7.97 -0.94 -6.48
N ILE A 18 -8.28 -2.06 -7.13
CA ILE A 18 -7.72 -3.37 -6.77
C ILE A 18 -6.19 -3.34 -6.91
N ILE A 19 -5.66 -2.77 -7.99
CA ILE A 19 -4.21 -2.68 -8.20
C ILE A 19 -3.57 -1.81 -7.11
N ILE A 20 -4.16 -0.66 -6.78
CA ILE A 20 -3.67 0.19 -5.69
C ILE A 20 -3.71 -0.57 -4.35
N ALA A 21 -4.80 -1.26 -4.04
CA ALA A 21 -4.92 -2.04 -2.81
C ALA A 21 -3.89 -3.17 -2.74
N LEU A 22 -3.63 -3.87 -3.85
CA LEU A 22 -2.58 -4.89 -3.93
C LEU A 22 -1.19 -4.29 -3.71
N ILE A 23 -0.90 -3.14 -4.30
CA ILE A 23 0.37 -2.42 -4.10
C ILE A 23 0.53 -2.04 -2.62
N THR A 24 -0.50 -1.47 -1.99
CA THR A 24 -0.49 -1.16 -0.55
C THR A 24 -0.30 -2.42 0.30
N GLY A 25 -0.95 -3.54 -0.07
CA GLY A 25 -0.77 -4.82 0.60
C GLY A 25 0.66 -5.35 0.48
N ILE A 26 1.29 -5.22 -0.69
CA ILE A 26 2.69 -5.61 -0.90
C ILE A 26 3.63 -4.75 -0.06
N VAL A 27 3.45 -3.43 -0.04
CA VAL A 27 4.24 -2.51 0.80
C VAL A 27 4.11 -2.90 2.28
N GLY A 28 2.89 -3.16 2.74
CA GLY A 28 2.62 -3.59 4.11
C GLY A 28 3.28 -4.93 4.44
N ALA A 29 3.16 -5.93 3.56
CA ALA A 29 3.75 -7.25 3.75
C ALA A 29 5.29 -7.20 3.80
N VAL A 30 5.93 -6.44 2.90
CA VAL A 30 7.38 -6.26 2.91
C VAL A 30 7.84 -5.53 4.18
N GLY A 31 7.09 -4.49 4.59
CA GLY A 31 7.35 -3.79 5.85
C GLY A 31 7.26 -4.72 7.06
N TYR A 32 6.21 -5.52 7.12
CA TYR A 32 6.00 -6.49 8.20
C TYR A 32 7.13 -7.52 8.28
N VAL A 33 7.51 -8.15 7.16
CA VAL A 33 8.60 -9.14 7.13
C VAL A 33 9.93 -8.54 7.58
N ASN A 34 10.22 -7.29 7.18
CA ASN A 34 11.47 -6.64 7.58
C ASN A 34 11.49 -6.26 9.06
N VAL A 35 10.35 -5.81 9.62
CA VAL A 35 10.23 -5.54 11.06
C VAL A 35 10.38 -6.82 11.87
N GLN A 36 9.75 -7.92 11.43
CA GLN A 36 9.86 -9.21 12.10
C GLN A 36 11.31 -9.72 12.13
N LYS A 37 12.05 -9.59 11.01
CA LYS A 37 13.48 -9.94 10.98
C LYS A 37 14.32 -9.13 11.97
N LEU A 38 14.02 -7.84 12.13
CA LEU A 38 14.71 -6.98 13.11
C LEU A 38 14.33 -7.36 14.54
N GLU A 39 13.09 -7.74 14.78
CA GLU A 39 12.64 -8.25 16.08
C GLU A 39 13.36 -9.54 16.46
N ASP A 40 13.40 -10.54 15.56
CA ASP A 40 14.11 -11.80 15.76
C ASP A 40 15.61 -11.56 16.03
N SER A 41 16.22 -10.65 15.27
CA SER A 41 17.63 -10.27 15.43
C SER A 41 17.88 -9.62 16.81
N ASN A 42 17.01 -8.71 17.25
CA ASN A 42 17.12 -8.05 18.54
C ASN A 42 16.92 -9.04 19.70
N ILE A 43 16.02 -10.03 19.56
CA ILE A 43 15.87 -11.12 20.55
C ILE A 43 17.18 -11.89 20.70
N ILE A 44 17.87 -12.21 19.60
CA ILE A 44 19.18 -12.90 19.66
C ILE A 44 20.22 -12.01 20.34
N LEU A 45 20.33 -10.73 19.96
CA LEU A 45 21.28 -9.79 20.57
C LEU A 45 21.03 -9.65 22.09
N TYR A 46 19.77 -9.61 22.51
CA TYR A 46 19.43 -9.52 23.92
C TYR A 46 19.69 -10.84 24.66
N GLU A 47 19.02 -11.92 24.26
CA GLU A 47 18.97 -13.17 25.02
C GLU A 47 20.25 -14.02 24.90
N LYS A 48 20.96 -13.96 23.75
CA LYS A 48 22.13 -14.80 23.48
C LYS A 48 23.47 -14.08 23.60
N MET A 49 23.49 -12.74 23.52
CA MET A 49 24.73 -11.96 23.58
C MET A 49 24.86 -11.13 24.86
N THR A 50 23.88 -10.29 25.18
CA THR A 50 24.02 -9.29 26.26
C THR A 50 23.56 -9.79 27.64
N LEU A 51 22.39 -10.44 27.73
CA LEU A 51 21.88 -11.00 28.99
C LEU A 51 22.87 -11.99 29.67
N PRO A 52 23.55 -12.89 28.93
CA PRO A 52 24.47 -13.86 29.54
C PRO A 52 25.72 -13.23 30.17
N ILE A 53 26.05 -11.97 29.85
CA ILE A 53 27.16 -11.23 30.49
C ILE A 53 26.89 -11.08 31.99
N ALA A 54 25.63 -10.93 32.40
CA ALA A 54 25.27 -10.89 33.81
C ALA A 54 25.57 -12.22 34.53
N ALA A 55 25.36 -13.36 33.85
CA ALA A 55 25.71 -14.68 34.38
C ALA A 55 27.23 -14.84 34.55
N VAL A 56 28.03 -14.39 33.57
CA VAL A 56 29.50 -14.37 33.72
C VAL A 56 29.95 -13.45 34.84
N GLY A 57 29.27 -12.31 35.03
CA GLY A 57 29.47 -11.42 36.17
C GLY A 57 29.25 -12.15 37.51
N GLN A 58 28.13 -12.89 37.63
CA GLN A 58 27.83 -13.69 38.81
C GLN A 58 28.86 -14.80 39.05
N ILE A 59 29.33 -15.48 37.99
CA ILE A 59 30.43 -16.45 38.07
C ILE A 59 31.68 -15.78 38.64
N SER A 60 32.08 -14.63 38.07
CA SER A 60 33.28 -13.91 38.49
C SER A 60 33.21 -13.43 39.95
N THR A 61 32.08 -12.86 40.37
CA THR A 61 31.89 -12.40 41.76
C THR A 61 31.89 -13.58 42.74
N SER A 62 31.10 -14.62 42.47
CA SER A 62 31.00 -15.81 43.34
C SER A 62 32.35 -16.54 43.43
N TYR A 63 33.09 -16.59 42.33
CA TYR A 63 34.45 -17.14 42.30
C TYR A 63 35.40 -16.33 43.19
N GLN A 64 35.40 -15.00 43.09
CA GLN A 64 36.25 -14.15 43.93
C GLN A 64 35.89 -14.26 45.42
N GLU A 65 34.59 -14.28 45.75
CA GLU A 65 34.13 -14.51 47.13
C GLU A 65 34.56 -15.88 47.65
N MET A 66 34.44 -16.93 46.84
CA MET A 66 34.94 -18.27 47.18
C MET A 66 36.43 -18.25 47.51
N GLN A 67 37.25 -17.58 46.69
CA GLN A 67 38.69 -17.47 46.94
C GLN A 67 39.01 -16.75 48.26
N VAL A 68 38.19 -15.76 48.66
CA VAL A 68 38.31 -15.09 49.97
C VAL A 68 37.95 -16.05 51.10
N ILE A 69 36.83 -16.77 51.01
CA ILE A 69 36.39 -17.72 52.04
C ILE A 69 37.42 -18.85 52.23
N VAL A 70 38.04 -19.33 51.14
CA VAL A 70 39.11 -20.34 51.21
C VAL A 70 40.32 -19.82 52.00
N ARG A 71 40.66 -18.53 51.89
CA ARG A 71 41.72 -17.92 52.71
C ARG A 71 41.29 -17.80 54.17
N ASP A 72 40.06 -17.35 54.43
CA ASP A 72 39.52 -17.22 55.79
C ASP A 72 39.41 -18.57 56.51
N MET A 73 39.19 -19.66 55.76
CA MET A 73 39.23 -21.04 56.24
C MET A 73 40.59 -21.44 56.81
N ILE A 74 41.70 -20.94 56.25
CA ILE A 74 43.06 -21.26 56.71
C ILE A 74 43.46 -20.38 57.90
N VAL A 75 42.98 -19.13 57.96
CA VAL A 75 43.33 -18.18 59.03
C VAL A 75 42.61 -18.49 60.35
N THR A 76 41.58 -19.34 60.32
CA THR A 76 40.74 -19.66 61.48
C THR A 76 41.15 -21.00 62.11
N ASN A 77 41.42 -21.01 63.41
CA ASN A 77 41.93 -22.20 64.13
C ASN A 77 40.83 -23.04 64.81
N ASP A 78 39.56 -22.67 64.65
CA ASP A 78 38.42 -23.37 65.24
C ASP A 78 37.79 -24.33 64.21
N PRO A 79 37.74 -25.65 64.46
CA PRO A 79 37.20 -26.63 63.52
C PRO A 79 35.75 -26.37 63.10
N ALA A 80 34.91 -25.83 64.00
CA ALA A 80 33.52 -25.52 63.66
C ALA A 80 33.44 -24.35 62.66
N SER A 81 34.27 -23.34 62.84
CA SER A 81 34.39 -22.21 61.91
C SER A 81 35.00 -22.62 60.56
N ILE A 82 35.98 -23.52 60.54
CA ILE A 82 36.55 -24.10 59.30
C ILE A 82 35.47 -24.84 58.50
N LEU A 83 34.66 -25.67 59.16
CA LEU A 83 33.56 -26.37 58.51
C LEU A 83 32.49 -25.39 58.00
N SER A 84 32.19 -24.34 58.77
CA SER A 84 31.27 -23.29 58.31
C SER A 84 31.78 -22.56 57.06
N HIS A 85 33.08 -22.26 56.96
CA HIS A 85 33.66 -21.68 55.74
C HIS A 85 33.62 -22.67 54.57
N ALA A 86 33.87 -23.96 54.81
CA ALA A 86 33.74 -25.00 53.79
C ALA A 86 32.29 -25.10 53.25
N ASP A 87 31.28 -24.99 54.11
CA ASP A 87 29.88 -24.95 53.69
C ASP A 87 29.58 -23.71 52.85
N GLN A 88 30.10 -22.53 53.23
CA GLN A 88 29.95 -21.31 52.44
C GLN A 88 30.62 -21.41 51.07
N VAL A 89 31.78 -22.07 50.96
CA VAL A 89 32.40 -22.40 49.67
C VAL A 89 31.49 -23.31 48.84
N GLY A 90 30.83 -24.29 49.47
CA GLY A 90 29.80 -25.12 48.82
C GLY A 90 28.67 -24.28 48.22
N VAL A 91 28.18 -23.28 48.97
CA VAL A 91 27.15 -22.34 48.48
C VAL A 91 27.65 -21.54 47.28
N ARG A 92 28.86 -20.95 47.34
CA ARG A 92 29.43 -20.20 46.20
C ARG A 92 29.60 -21.10 44.98
N ASN A 93 30.04 -22.35 45.17
CA ASN A 93 30.17 -23.33 44.10
C ASN A 93 28.83 -23.63 43.42
N GLN A 94 27.76 -23.77 44.19
CA GLN A 94 26.42 -23.96 43.65
C GLN A 94 25.97 -22.74 42.83
N GLU A 95 26.18 -21.51 43.33
CA GLU A 95 25.85 -20.28 42.59
C GLU A 95 26.62 -20.18 41.26
N ILE A 96 27.89 -20.59 41.25
CA ILE A 96 28.71 -20.67 40.04
C ILE A 96 28.14 -21.71 39.07
N ASP A 97 27.78 -22.90 39.55
CA ASP A 97 27.27 -23.99 38.70
C ASP A 97 25.92 -23.61 38.07
N GLU A 98 25.04 -22.95 38.82
CA GLU A 98 23.76 -22.44 38.33
C GLU A 98 23.95 -21.35 37.25
N ALA A 99 24.84 -20.38 37.50
CA ALA A 99 25.15 -19.32 36.54
C ALA A 99 25.87 -19.88 35.30
N ALA A 100 26.75 -20.86 35.46
CA ALA A 100 27.45 -21.53 34.36
C ALA A 100 26.49 -22.34 33.48
N ALA A 101 25.52 -23.05 34.07
CA ALA A 101 24.50 -23.77 33.32
C ALA A 101 23.63 -22.80 32.49
N ALA A 102 23.22 -21.68 33.07
CA ALA A 102 22.48 -20.64 32.35
C ALA A 102 23.31 -20.03 31.20
N PHE A 103 24.60 -19.79 31.42
CA PHE A 103 25.50 -19.28 30.39
C PHE A 103 25.71 -20.30 29.24
N GLN A 104 25.82 -21.58 29.56
CA GLN A 104 26.05 -22.65 28.58
C GLN A 104 24.96 -22.71 27.49
N GLU A 105 23.69 -22.46 27.85
CA GLU A 105 22.54 -22.44 26.92
C GLU A 105 22.56 -21.27 25.92
N THR A 106 23.52 -20.35 26.08
CA THR A 106 23.66 -19.13 25.27
C THR A 106 24.88 -19.19 24.34
N LEU A 107 25.64 -20.27 24.41
CA LEU A 107 26.82 -20.49 23.59
C LEU A 107 26.40 -20.88 22.17
N ILE A 108 26.83 -20.08 21.20
CA ILE A 108 26.63 -20.33 19.77
C ILE A 108 27.95 -20.36 19.00
N ASP A 109 29.00 -19.75 19.55
CA ASP A 109 30.32 -19.69 18.96
C ASP A 109 31.20 -20.88 19.39
N PRO A 110 31.83 -21.61 18.45
CA PRO A 110 32.69 -22.75 18.76
C PRO A 110 33.93 -22.41 19.59
N GLU A 111 34.51 -21.22 19.43
CA GLU A 111 35.69 -20.80 20.18
C GLU A 111 35.33 -20.52 21.64
N MET A 112 34.21 -19.83 21.87
CA MET A 112 33.68 -19.61 23.22
C MET A 112 33.30 -20.91 23.91
N GLN A 113 32.75 -21.89 23.16
CA GLN A 113 32.45 -23.20 23.71
C GLN A 113 33.71 -23.91 24.20
N ALA A 114 34.83 -23.82 23.48
CA ALA A 114 36.10 -24.38 23.93
C ALA A 114 36.62 -23.71 25.22
N ILE A 115 36.55 -22.38 25.32
CA ILE A 115 36.95 -21.66 26.55
C ILE A 115 36.03 -22.00 27.73
N PHE A 116 34.74 -22.19 27.49
CA PHE A 116 33.81 -22.63 28.53
C PHE A 116 34.11 -24.07 29.00
N GLU A 117 34.50 -24.96 28.10
CA GLU A 117 34.96 -26.30 28.47
C GLU A 117 36.26 -26.26 29.29
N GLU A 118 37.22 -25.38 28.95
CA GLU A 118 38.41 -25.12 29.78
C GLU A 118 38.02 -24.67 31.20
N PHE A 119 37.05 -23.76 31.31
CA PHE A 119 36.49 -23.35 32.59
C PHE A 119 35.90 -24.54 33.38
N VAL A 120 35.06 -25.36 32.76
CA VAL A 120 34.46 -26.55 33.41
C VAL A 120 35.50 -27.57 33.87
N VAL A 121 36.57 -27.78 33.08
CA VAL A 121 37.68 -28.67 33.47
C VAL A 121 38.49 -28.07 34.63
N SER A 122 38.77 -26.76 34.57
CA SER A 122 39.51 -26.05 35.63
C SER A 122 38.78 -26.10 36.97
N ARG A 123 37.45 -25.99 36.98
CA ARG A 123 36.58 -26.13 38.16
C ARG A 123 36.77 -27.47 38.87
N LYS A 124 36.79 -28.57 38.11
CA LYS A 124 37.00 -29.92 38.67
C LYS A 124 38.40 -30.07 39.29
N SER A 125 39.40 -29.47 38.63
CA SER A 125 40.77 -29.44 39.14
C SER A 125 40.85 -28.63 40.44
N LEU A 126 40.24 -27.44 40.47
CA LEU A 126 40.23 -26.57 41.64
C LEU A 126 39.51 -27.22 42.83
N ALA A 127 38.36 -27.86 42.61
CA ALA A 127 37.64 -28.60 43.64
C ALA A 127 38.50 -29.74 44.25
N THR A 128 39.31 -30.42 43.43
CA THR A 128 40.22 -31.47 43.90
C THR A 128 41.32 -30.90 44.80
N GLU A 129 41.88 -29.73 44.44
CA GLU A 129 42.90 -29.07 45.26
C GLU A 129 42.32 -28.44 46.53
N LEU A 130 41.07 -27.94 46.47
CA LEU A 130 40.35 -27.39 47.61
C LEU A 130 40.20 -28.41 48.76
N GLU A 131 39.92 -29.68 48.45
CA GLU A 131 39.82 -30.72 49.49
C GLU A 131 41.16 -30.95 50.21
N LYS A 132 42.30 -30.76 49.53
CA LYS A 132 43.62 -30.82 50.17
C LYS A 132 43.85 -29.63 51.10
N VAL A 133 43.45 -28.43 50.67
CA VAL A 133 43.51 -27.21 51.50
C VAL A 133 42.65 -27.38 52.75
N LYS A 134 41.42 -27.87 52.59
CA LYS A 134 40.50 -28.15 53.70
C LYS A 134 41.05 -29.18 54.68
N ALA A 135 41.67 -30.26 54.19
CA ALA A 135 42.29 -31.27 55.04
C ALA A 135 43.43 -30.69 55.89
N LEU A 136 44.30 -29.86 55.29
CA LEU A 136 45.37 -29.18 56.01
C LEU A 136 44.85 -28.15 57.03
N ALA A 137 43.80 -27.40 56.68
CA ALA A 137 43.17 -26.45 57.60
C ALA A 137 42.58 -27.17 58.82
N LEU A 138 41.88 -28.30 58.65
CA LEU A 138 41.33 -29.10 59.77
C LEU A 138 42.42 -29.69 60.69
N GLU A 139 43.63 -29.88 60.16
CA GLU A 139 44.81 -30.31 60.93
C GLU A 139 45.57 -29.13 61.57
N ASN A 140 45.12 -27.88 61.39
CA ASN A 140 45.81 -26.63 61.77
C ASN A 140 47.23 -26.52 61.17
N LYS A 141 47.40 -27.03 59.95
CA LYS A 141 48.63 -26.99 59.16
C LYS A 141 48.62 -25.79 58.21
N ASP A 142 48.48 -24.61 58.78
CA ASP A 142 48.20 -23.37 58.03
C ASP A 142 49.36 -23.01 57.09
N ALA A 143 50.60 -23.22 57.52
CA ALA A 143 51.79 -22.97 56.72
C ALA A 143 51.82 -23.86 55.46
N GLU A 144 51.52 -25.16 55.60
CA GLU A 144 51.40 -26.07 54.45
C GLU A 144 50.20 -25.72 53.56
N ALA A 145 49.07 -25.29 54.15
CA ALA A 145 47.90 -24.85 53.39
C ALA A 145 48.20 -23.58 52.56
N PHE A 146 48.90 -22.59 53.13
CA PHE A 146 49.32 -21.39 52.41
C PHE A 146 50.30 -21.69 51.27
N VAL A 147 51.15 -22.72 51.40
CA VAL A 147 52.01 -23.17 50.29
C VAL A 147 51.18 -23.69 49.11
N LEU A 148 50.04 -24.33 49.33
CA LEU A 148 49.15 -24.74 48.24
C LEU A 148 48.48 -23.55 47.54
N LEU A 149 48.14 -22.50 48.30
CA LEU A 149 47.48 -21.29 47.79
C LEU A 149 48.43 -20.32 47.06
N ALA A 150 49.74 -20.42 47.29
CA ALA A 150 50.72 -19.60 46.60
C ALA A 150 50.61 -19.78 45.07
N ASP A 151 51.06 -18.80 44.29
CA ASP A 151 50.96 -18.81 42.82
C ASP A 151 51.61 -20.07 42.20
N GLU A 152 52.69 -20.58 42.81
CA GLU A 152 53.35 -21.82 42.38
C GLU A 152 52.75 -23.10 42.99
N GLY A 153 51.89 -22.95 44.00
CA GLY A 153 51.17 -24.02 44.68
C GLY A 153 50.11 -24.67 43.78
N SER A 154 49.70 -25.89 44.10
CA SER A 154 48.77 -26.64 43.26
C SER A 154 47.38 -26.01 43.19
N TYR A 155 46.87 -25.48 44.32
CA TYR A 155 45.61 -24.74 44.36
C TYR A 155 45.73 -23.39 43.63
N GLY A 156 46.80 -22.63 43.88
CA GLY A 156 47.04 -21.35 43.19
C GLY A 156 47.12 -21.49 41.66
N LYS A 157 47.78 -22.55 41.17
CA LYS A 157 47.81 -22.88 39.73
C LYS A 157 46.40 -23.19 39.19
N ALA A 158 45.64 -24.06 39.85
CA ALA A 158 44.28 -24.39 39.43
C ALA A 158 43.37 -23.14 39.41
N ALA A 159 43.49 -22.29 40.44
CA ALA A 159 42.74 -21.04 40.55
C ALA A 159 43.13 -20.03 39.45
N SER A 160 44.42 -19.96 39.08
CA SER A 160 44.85 -19.07 37.99
C SER A 160 44.31 -19.49 36.63
N VAL A 161 44.20 -20.80 36.37
CA VAL A 161 43.62 -21.34 35.13
C VAL A 161 42.13 -21.03 35.05
N GLU A 162 41.39 -21.26 36.14
CA GLU A 162 39.95 -20.94 36.18
C GLU A 162 39.70 -19.44 36.01
N MET A 163 40.45 -18.60 36.71
CA MET A 163 40.35 -17.14 36.58
C MET A 163 40.69 -16.66 35.16
N ALA A 164 41.71 -17.26 34.52
CA ALA A 164 42.08 -16.92 33.16
C ALA A 164 40.96 -17.28 32.16
N ALA A 165 40.26 -18.39 32.37
CA ALA A 165 39.09 -18.75 31.55
C ALA A 165 37.93 -17.77 31.77
N ILE A 166 37.57 -17.48 33.03
CA ILE A 166 36.49 -16.52 33.38
C ILE A 166 36.75 -15.14 32.76
N ASN A 167 37.98 -14.63 32.84
CA ASN A 167 38.35 -13.31 32.33
C ASN A 167 38.30 -13.20 30.79
N LYS A 168 38.30 -14.32 30.06
CA LYS A 168 38.13 -14.34 28.60
C LYS A 168 36.67 -14.29 28.17
N LEU A 169 35.74 -14.80 28.99
CA LEU A 169 34.33 -14.95 28.61
C LEU A 169 33.63 -13.61 28.33
N VAL A 170 33.82 -12.59 29.17
CA VAL A 170 33.18 -11.27 28.97
C VAL A 170 33.71 -10.57 27.71
N PRO A 171 35.03 -10.41 27.49
CA PRO A 171 35.54 -9.82 26.25
C PRO A 171 35.04 -10.52 24.99
N MET A 172 35.06 -11.86 24.97
CA MET A 172 34.58 -12.63 23.82
C MET A 172 33.07 -12.41 23.58
N LYS A 173 32.26 -12.35 24.64
CA LYS A 173 30.82 -12.03 24.49
C LYS A 173 30.57 -10.62 23.98
N LEU A 174 31.36 -9.65 24.41
CA LEU A 174 31.28 -8.28 23.89
C LEU A 174 31.69 -8.19 22.43
N GLU A 175 32.71 -8.95 22.01
CA GLU A 175 33.13 -9.05 20.61
C GLU A 175 32.05 -9.71 19.74
N GLU A 176 31.47 -10.83 20.17
CA GLU A 176 30.31 -11.45 19.52
C GLU A 176 29.14 -10.48 19.37
N ALA A 177 28.81 -9.74 20.44
CA ALA A 177 27.74 -8.75 20.43
C ALA A 177 28.00 -7.62 19.42
N GLN A 178 29.24 -7.13 19.35
CA GLN A 178 29.64 -6.08 18.40
C GLN A 178 29.53 -6.55 16.95
N VAL A 179 30.06 -7.73 16.64
CA VAL A 179 29.95 -8.32 15.30
C VAL A 179 28.49 -8.51 14.91
N PHE A 180 27.65 -8.94 15.85
CA PHE A 180 26.22 -9.09 15.61
C PHE A 180 25.51 -7.74 15.41
N GLU A 181 25.86 -6.71 16.18
CA GLU A 181 25.32 -5.36 16.02
C GLU A 181 25.66 -4.76 14.64
N GLU A 182 26.88 -4.96 14.13
CA GLU A 182 27.26 -4.52 12.78
C GLU A 182 26.43 -5.21 11.68
N LEU A 183 26.16 -6.50 11.84
CA LEU A 183 25.27 -7.26 10.95
C LEU A 183 23.83 -6.75 11.04
N ASP A 184 23.36 -6.40 12.24
CA ASP A 184 22.01 -5.89 12.45
C ASP A 184 21.82 -4.49 11.84
N VAL A 185 22.80 -3.60 11.99
CA VAL A 185 22.82 -2.28 11.33
C VAL A 185 22.76 -2.44 9.80
N THR A 186 23.50 -3.40 9.25
CA THR A 186 23.50 -3.69 7.81
C THR A 186 22.12 -4.21 7.36
N THR A 187 21.51 -5.09 8.15
CA THR A 187 20.16 -5.64 7.91
C THR A 187 19.10 -4.53 7.96
N ALA A 188 19.15 -3.65 8.96
CA ALA A 188 18.27 -2.51 9.09
C ALA A 188 18.42 -1.52 7.92
N SER A 189 19.65 -1.23 7.49
CA SER A 189 19.90 -0.36 6.35
C SER A 189 19.35 -0.94 5.05
N THR A 190 19.48 -2.25 4.85
CA THR A 190 18.93 -2.96 3.70
C THR A 190 17.40 -2.92 3.72
N ALA A 191 16.77 -3.21 4.85
CA ALA A 191 15.33 -3.12 5.04
C ALA A 191 14.80 -1.71 4.73
N LYS A 192 15.47 -0.66 5.24
CA LYS A 192 15.13 0.74 4.96
C LYS A 192 15.22 1.06 3.47
N ASN A 193 16.30 0.67 2.80
CA ASN A 193 16.49 0.92 1.37
C ASN A 193 15.45 0.17 0.53
N THR A 194 15.15 -1.09 0.84
CA THR A 194 14.08 -1.86 0.19
C THR A 194 12.73 -1.18 0.36
N MET A 195 12.39 -0.70 1.57
CA MET A 195 11.13 0.02 1.82
C MET A 195 11.02 1.31 1.00
N ILE A 196 12.09 2.09 0.90
CA ILE A 196 12.12 3.31 0.08
C ILE A 196 11.88 2.96 -1.39
N ILE A 197 12.59 1.96 -1.93
CA ILE A 197 12.48 1.55 -3.34
C ILE A 197 11.07 1.06 -3.64
N VAL A 198 10.52 0.16 -2.81
CA VAL A 198 9.15 -0.38 -2.99
C VAL A 198 8.10 0.73 -2.91
N THR A 199 8.27 1.69 -2.00
CA THR A 199 7.37 2.85 -1.88
C THR A 199 7.43 3.75 -3.12
N LEU A 200 8.64 4.06 -3.63
CA LEU A 200 8.82 4.86 -4.83
C LEU A 200 8.23 4.19 -6.07
N ILE A 201 8.44 2.88 -6.23
CA ILE A 201 7.84 2.10 -7.32
C ILE A 201 6.30 2.13 -7.21
N SER A 202 5.77 1.90 -6.02
CA SER A 202 4.33 1.93 -5.74
C SER A 202 3.71 3.28 -6.11
N PHE A 203 4.39 4.37 -5.75
CA PHE A 203 3.97 5.73 -6.07
C PHE A 203 4.04 6.01 -7.57
N ALA A 204 5.11 5.61 -8.25
CA ALA A 204 5.25 5.75 -9.70
C ALA A 204 4.15 4.99 -10.46
N VAL A 205 3.81 3.77 -10.01
CA VAL A 205 2.71 2.98 -10.58
C VAL A 205 1.36 3.67 -10.35
N ALA A 206 1.11 4.21 -9.16
CA ALA A 206 -0.12 4.96 -8.87
C ALA A 206 -0.28 6.19 -9.79
N ILE A 207 0.79 6.96 -10.00
CA ILE A 207 0.80 8.09 -10.95
C ILE A 207 0.51 7.62 -12.38
N ALA A 208 1.18 6.56 -12.83
CA ALA A 208 0.98 6.01 -14.17
C ALA A 208 -0.49 5.60 -14.39
N PHE A 209 -1.11 4.92 -13.41
CA PHE A 209 -2.52 4.57 -13.46
C PHE A 209 -3.44 5.79 -13.46
N GLY A 210 -3.13 6.83 -12.69
CA GLY A 210 -3.87 8.09 -12.72
C GLY A 210 -3.85 8.75 -14.11
N LEU A 211 -2.69 8.78 -14.76
CA LEU A 211 -2.54 9.31 -16.12
C LEU A 211 -3.29 8.47 -17.17
N ILE A 212 -3.27 7.14 -17.02
CA ILE A 212 -4.02 6.21 -17.85
C ILE A 212 -5.52 6.48 -17.71
N LEU A 213 -6.06 6.51 -16.49
CA LEU A 213 -7.48 6.75 -16.24
C LEU A 213 -7.94 8.11 -16.77
N ARG A 214 -7.12 9.15 -16.61
CA ARG A 214 -7.37 10.48 -17.21
C ARG A 214 -7.56 10.38 -18.73
N SER A 215 -6.72 9.59 -19.42
CA SER A 215 -6.82 9.43 -20.87
C SER A 215 -8.03 8.59 -21.30
N LEU A 216 -8.42 7.58 -20.50
CA LEU A 216 -9.49 6.65 -20.83
C LEU A 216 -10.89 7.20 -20.53
N ILE A 217 -11.02 8.03 -19.48
CA ILE A 217 -12.30 8.51 -18.96
C ILE A 217 -12.42 10.03 -19.12
N SER A 218 -11.52 10.80 -18.48
CA SER A 218 -11.68 12.26 -18.38
C SER A 218 -11.61 12.96 -19.73
N LYS A 219 -10.66 12.60 -20.61
CA LYS A 219 -10.52 13.23 -21.95
C LYS A 219 -11.77 13.05 -22.83
N PRO A 220 -12.32 11.84 -23.01
CA PRO A 220 -13.57 11.63 -23.75
C PRO A 220 -14.78 12.37 -23.18
N LEU A 221 -14.93 12.38 -21.85
CA LEU A 221 -16.02 13.12 -21.22
C LEU A 221 -15.90 14.63 -21.48
N GLN A 222 -14.67 15.17 -21.50
CA GLN A 222 -14.44 16.56 -21.90
C GLN A 222 -14.83 16.83 -23.35
N GLN A 223 -14.58 15.90 -24.28
CA GLN A 223 -15.01 16.02 -25.69
C GLN A 223 -16.54 16.04 -25.81
N ALA A 224 -17.23 15.13 -25.11
CA ALA A 224 -18.69 15.11 -25.06
C ALA A 224 -19.25 16.41 -24.48
N THR A 225 -18.65 16.91 -23.39
CA THR A 225 -19.04 18.19 -22.77
C THR A 225 -18.85 19.36 -23.74
N GLN A 226 -17.74 19.38 -24.49
CA GLN A 226 -17.51 20.41 -25.50
C GLN A 226 -18.55 20.35 -26.61
N MET A 227 -18.92 19.15 -27.07
CA MET A 227 -19.98 18.99 -28.07
C MET A 227 -21.33 19.50 -27.58
N SER A 228 -21.71 19.18 -26.34
CA SER A 228 -22.94 19.72 -25.74
C SER A 228 -22.93 21.25 -25.67
N LYS A 229 -21.77 21.87 -25.38
CA LYS A 229 -21.64 23.34 -25.38
C LYS A 229 -21.84 23.94 -26.78
N GLU A 230 -21.27 23.33 -27.80
CA GLU A 230 -21.46 23.78 -29.19
C GLU A 230 -22.92 23.59 -29.65
N MET A 231 -23.56 22.47 -29.30
CA MET A 231 -24.99 22.24 -29.57
C MET A 231 -25.86 23.33 -28.93
N ASN A 232 -25.55 23.75 -27.70
CA ASN A 232 -26.26 24.83 -27.03
C ASN A 232 -26.13 26.18 -27.75
N MET A 233 -25.07 26.36 -28.54
CA MET A 233 -24.88 27.53 -29.42
C MET A 233 -25.52 27.34 -30.81
N GLY A 234 -26.20 26.22 -31.05
CA GLY A 234 -26.80 25.87 -32.35
C GLY A 234 -25.84 25.21 -33.34
N HIS A 235 -24.63 24.84 -32.93
CA HIS A 235 -23.63 24.21 -33.80
C HIS A 235 -23.75 22.68 -33.76
N PHE A 236 -24.46 22.10 -34.73
CA PHE A 236 -24.72 20.65 -34.79
C PHE A 236 -23.80 19.88 -35.76
N THR A 237 -22.71 20.47 -36.26
CA THR A 237 -21.80 19.84 -37.24
C THR A 237 -20.74 18.93 -36.61
N MET A 238 -20.44 19.13 -35.32
CA MET A 238 -19.40 18.32 -34.66
C MET A 238 -19.85 16.89 -34.45
N ARG A 239 -18.89 15.94 -34.54
CA ARG A 239 -19.11 14.52 -34.23
C ARG A 239 -17.97 13.99 -33.38
N LEU A 240 -18.29 13.17 -32.38
CA LEU A 240 -17.32 12.56 -31.49
C LEU A 240 -16.61 11.37 -32.15
N LYS A 241 -17.33 10.57 -32.94
CA LYS A 241 -16.81 9.40 -33.68
C LYS A 241 -15.93 8.49 -32.83
N MET A 242 -16.33 8.26 -31.58
CA MET A 242 -15.54 7.48 -30.64
C MET A 242 -15.62 5.98 -30.95
N LYS A 243 -14.47 5.35 -31.22
CA LYS A 243 -14.38 3.90 -31.46
C LYS A 243 -14.16 3.15 -30.14
N ARG A 244 -15.21 2.99 -29.35
CA ARG A 244 -15.20 2.29 -28.05
C ARG A 244 -16.57 1.66 -27.78
N LYS A 245 -16.60 0.54 -27.05
CA LYS A 245 -17.82 -0.23 -26.73
C LYS A 245 -18.25 -0.13 -25.27
N ASP A 246 -17.77 0.90 -24.56
CA ASP A 246 -18.13 1.19 -23.18
C ASP A 246 -19.28 2.22 -23.13
N GLU A 247 -19.69 2.61 -21.93
CA GLU A 247 -20.77 3.59 -21.74
C GLU A 247 -20.45 4.96 -22.37
N ILE A 248 -19.16 5.30 -22.50
CA ILE A 248 -18.72 6.52 -23.17
C ILE A 248 -18.93 6.42 -24.68
N GLY A 249 -18.72 5.24 -25.27
CA GLY A 249 -19.00 4.94 -26.66
C GLY A 249 -20.49 5.02 -26.98
N GLU A 250 -21.31 4.37 -26.17
CA GLU A 250 -22.78 4.42 -26.29
C GLU A 250 -23.28 5.86 -26.21
N MET A 251 -22.78 6.65 -25.24
CA MET A 251 -23.09 8.07 -25.15
C MET A 251 -22.64 8.85 -26.39
N ALA A 252 -21.43 8.61 -26.89
CA ALA A 252 -20.91 9.30 -28.06
C ALA A 252 -21.71 8.99 -29.33
N GLU A 253 -22.10 7.74 -29.53
CA GLU A 253 -22.95 7.30 -30.65
C GLU A 253 -24.35 7.92 -30.58
N ALA A 254 -24.95 7.97 -29.38
CA ALA A 254 -26.22 8.64 -29.17
C ALA A 254 -26.14 10.15 -29.47
N MET A 255 -25.08 10.83 -29.03
CA MET A 255 -24.86 12.26 -29.30
C MET A 255 -24.62 12.55 -30.79
N ASP A 256 -23.86 11.69 -31.48
CA ASP A 256 -23.64 11.79 -32.92
C ASP A 256 -24.96 11.61 -33.68
N SER A 257 -25.74 10.58 -33.33
CA SER A 257 -27.05 10.29 -33.92
C SER A 257 -28.07 11.42 -33.69
N PHE A 258 -28.05 12.03 -32.51
CA PHE A 258 -28.89 13.19 -32.20
C PHE A 258 -28.51 14.39 -33.07
N SER A 259 -27.21 14.65 -33.24
CA SER A 259 -26.74 15.74 -34.11
C SER A 259 -27.11 15.50 -35.57
N ASP A 260 -26.98 14.26 -36.06
CA ASP A 260 -27.41 13.87 -37.41
C ASP A 260 -28.92 14.12 -37.60
N ALA A 261 -29.74 13.81 -36.59
CA ALA A 261 -31.17 14.07 -36.64
C ALA A 261 -31.48 15.56 -36.73
N ILE A 262 -30.87 16.40 -35.90
CA ILE A 262 -31.08 17.85 -35.94
C ILE A 262 -30.63 18.43 -37.29
N GLN A 263 -29.48 18.02 -37.81
CA GLN A 263 -28.98 18.54 -39.09
C GLN A 263 -29.81 18.10 -40.29
N ASN A 264 -30.07 16.81 -40.42
CA ASN A 264 -30.68 16.27 -41.62
C ASN A 264 -32.20 16.45 -41.62
N VAL A 265 -32.85 16.29 -40.45
CA VAL A 265 -34.30 16.37 -40.33
C VAL A 265 -34.74 17.80 -40.08
N VAL A 266 -34.27 18.42 -38.99
CA VAL A 266 -34.77 19.75 -38.61
C VAL A 266 -34.24 20.83 -39.55
N ILE A 267 -32.91 20.99 -39.61
CA ILE A 267 -32.29 22.06 -40.40
C ILE A 267 -32.49 21.80 -41.90
N GLY A 268 -32.35 20.54 -42.34
CA GLY A 268 -32.57 20.12 -43.73
C GLY A 268 -33.97 20.46 -44.22
N THR A 269 -35.01 20.09 -43.48
CA THR A 269 -36.40 20.38 -43.86
C THR A 269 -36.73 21.86 -43.77
N MET A 270 -36.21 22.59 -42.78
CA MET A 270 -36.42 24.04 -42.72
C MET A 270 -35.81 24.77 -43.93
N ASN A 271 -34.66 24.33 -44.41
CA ASN A 271 -34.05 24.87 -45.63
C ASN A 271 -34.88 24.53 -46.89
N GLN A 272 -35.43 23.31 -47.00
CA GLN A 272 -36.34 22.94 -48.09
C GLN A 272 -37.58 23.85 -48.09
N LEU A 273 -38.22 24.01 -46.93
CA LEU A 273 -39.36 24.90 -46.75
C LEU A 273 -39.04 26.35 -47.12
N ALA A 274 -37.87 26.86 -46.70
CA ALA A 274 -37.43 28.20 -47.03
C ALA A 274 -37.21 28.41 -48.55
N SER A 275 -36.91 27.33 -49.29
CA SER A 275 -36.81 27.35 -50.75
C SER A 275 -38.13 27.14 -51.48
N GLY A 276 -39.24 26.99 -50.74
CA GLY A 276 -40.57 26.71 -51.29
C GLY A 276 -40.82 25.24 -51.61
N ASP A 277 -39.87 24.35 -51.32
CA ASP A 277 -40.05 22.90 -51.46
C ASP A 277 -40.79 22.36 -50.23
N VAL A 278 -42.08 22.16 -50.41
CA VAL A 278 -42.97 21.58 -49.42
C VAL A 278 -43.17 20.07 -49.64
N SER A 279 -42.36 19.38 -50.44
CA SER A 279 -42.57 17.94 -50.73
C SER A 279 -42.13 17.00 -49.60
N ALA A 280 -41.40 17.51 -48.60
CA ALA A 280 -40.88 16.72 -47.49
C ALA A 280 -42.00 15.95 -46.74
N ASN A 281 -41.78 14.66 -46.50
CA ASN A 281 -42.64 13.85 -45.63
C ASN A 281 -41.80 13.32 -44.46
N ILE A 282 -42.18 13.73 -43.24
CA ILE A 282 -41.51 13.30 -42.01
C ILE A 282 -42.48 12.44 -41.23
N GLU A 283 -42.02 11.24 -40.88
CA GLU A 283 -42.75 10.33 -40.01
C GLU A 283 -42.14 10.33 -38.60
N PRO A 284 -42.98 10.25 -37.54
CA PRO A 284 -42.50 10.09 -36.17
C PRO A 284 -41.62 8.86 -36.00
N ARG A 285 -40.56 8.98 -35.19
CA ARG A 285 -39.66 7.87 -34.87
C ARG A 285 -40.27 6.90 -33.86
N ASP A 286 -41.00 7.42 -32.89
CA ASP A 286 -41.77 6.67 -31.90
C ASP A 286 -42.95 7.52 -31.38
N ASP A 287 -43.73 6.96 -30.45
CA ASP A 287 -44.90 7.61 -29.87
C ASP A 287 -44.55 8.84 -29.00
N GLN A 288 -43.28 9.03 -28.64
CA GLN A 288 -42.80 10.15 -27.83
C GLN A 288 -42.07 11.22 -28.67
N ASP A 289 -42.00 11.05 -29.99
CA ASP A 289 -41.35 12.00 -30.89
C ASP A 289 -42.14 13.32 -30.97
N GLU A 290 -41.56 14.38 -30.43
CA GLU A 290 -42.16 15.72 -30.47
C GLU A 290 -41.73 16.54 -31.71
N LEU A 291 -40.62 16.19 -32.37
CA LEU A 291 -40.07 16.96 -33.47
C LEU A 291 -40.81 16.69 -34.79
N ALA A 292 -41.00 15.42 -35.12
CA ALA A 292 -41.62 15.05 -36.40
C ALA A 292 -43.05 15.58 -36.56
N PRO A 293 -43.97 15.44 -35.58
CA PRO A 293 -45.33 15.99 -35.69
C PRO A 293 -45.34 17.52 -35.83
N ALA A 294 -44.46 18.23 -35.11
CA ALA A 294 -44.37 19.68 -35.17
C ALA A 294 -43.92 20.18 -36.55
N ILE A 295 -42.88 19.54 -37.13
CA ILE A 295 -42.42 19.89 -38.48
C ILE A 295 -43.48 19.51 -39.52
N LYS A 296 -44.10 18.33 -39.40
CA LYS A 296 -45.19 17.88 -40.29
C LYS A 296 -46.34 18.88 -40.32
N SER A 297 -46.81 19.32 -39.15
CA SER A 297 -47.87 20.34 -39.05
C SER A 297 -47.47 21.66 -39.72
N THR A 298 -46.19 22.05 -39.61
CA THR A 298 -45.67 23.25 -40.29
C THR A 298 -45.71 23.08 -41.82
N ILE A 299 -45.26 21.94 -42.34
CA ILE A 299 -45.29 21.63 -43.78
C ILE A 299 -46.74 21.63 -44.30
N GLU A 300 -47.65 20.95 -43.60
CA GLU A 300 -49.07 20.85 -43.99
C GLU A 300 -49.76 22.22 -44.01
N THR A 301 -49.45 23.07 -43.03
CA THR A 301 -49.98 24.45 -42.98
C THR A 301 -49.49 25.28 -44.17
N ILE A 302 -48.20 25.19 -44.50
CA ILE A 302 -47.63 25.91 -45.66
C ILE A 302 -48.20 25.37 -46.98
N ARG A 303 -48.31 24.03 -47.13
CA ARG A 303 -48.96 23.41 -48.31
C ARG A 303 -50.37 23.92 -48.52
N THR A 304 -51.19 23.89 -47.46
CA THR A 304 -52.58 24.33 -47.51
C THR A 304 -52.66 25.81 -47.92
N LEU A 305 -51.74 26.64 -47.46
CA LEU A 305 -51.68 28.06 -47.83
C LEU A 305 -51.31 28.25 -49.32
N ILE A 306 -50.33 27.48 -49.82
CA ILE A 306 -49.94 27.49 -51.23
C ILE A 306 -51.12 27.05 -52.11
N ASP A 307 -51.83 25.99 -51.72
CA ASP A 307 -52.99 25.49 -52.44
C ASP A 307 -54.12 26.54 -52.49
N GLU A 308 -54.40 27.19 -51.37
CA GLU A 308 -55.43 28.24 -51.27
C GLU A 308 -55.06 29.45 -52.13
N ALA A 309 -53.81 29.92 -52.07
CA ALA A 309 -53.33 31.03 -52.90
C ALA A 309 -53.35 30.69 -54.39
N THR A 310 -52.97 29.46 -54.76
CA THR A 310 -52.98 28.99 -56.15
C THR A 310 -54.41 28.88 -56.69
N MET A 311 -55.33 28.38 -55.88
CA MET A 311 -56.75 28.31 -56.21
C MET A 311 -57.31 29.71 -56.50
N LEU A 312 -57.04 30.69 -55.62
CA LEU A 312 -57.50 32.07 -55.82
C LEU A 312 -56.86 32.72 -57.05
N ALA A 313 -55.57 32.50 -57.28
CA ALA A 313 -54.90 33.01 -58.47
C ALA A 313 -55.52 32.44 -59.77
N LEU A 314 -55.80 31.14 -59.80
CA LEU A 314 -56.45 30.49 -60.95
C LEU A 314 -57.88 31.02 -61.16
N ALA A 315 -58.65 31.19 -60.09
CA ALA A 315 -59.99 31.77 -60.15
C ALA A 315 -59.96 33.19 -60.73
N ALA A 316 -59.03 34.04 -60.27
CA ALA A 316 -58.84 35.39 -60.78
C ALA A 316 -58.45 35.40 -62.27
N ILE A 317 -57.52 34.55 -62.70
CA ILE A 317 -57.13 34.41 -64.13
C ILE A 317 -58.32 33.98 -65.00
N GLN A 318 -59.21 33.16 -64.46
CA GLN A 318 -60.44 32.70 -65.14
C GLN A 318 -61.60 33.72 -65.06
N GLY A 319 -61.38 34.88 -64.43
CA GLY A 319 -62.40 35.92 -64.26
C GLY A 319 -63.45 35.62 -63.18
N GLN A 320 -63.21 34.63 -62.32
CA GLN A 320 -64.10 34.22 -61.23
C GLN A 320 -63.83 35.03 -59.95
N TRP A 321 -64.03 36.35 -60.03
CA TRP A 321 -63.71 37.31 -58.97
C TRP A 321 -64.56 37.17 -57.70
N GLU A 322 -65.63 36.37 -57.72
CA GLU A 322 -66.44 36.07 -56.51
C GLU A 322 -65.83 34.97 -55.64
N THR A 323 -64.80 34.26 -56.12
CA THR A 323 -64.13 33.21 -55.34
C THR A 323 -63.38 33.83 -54.17
N ARG A 324 -63.53 33.26 -52.97
CA ARG A 324 -62.87 33.71 -51.74
C ARG A 324 -62.12 32.55 -51.09
N GLY A 325 -61.01 32.86 -50.44
CA GLY A 325 -60.22 31.90 -49.70
C GLY A 325 -60.84 31.59 -48.34
N ASP A 326 -60.72 30.35 -47.89
CA ASP A 326 -61.21 29.92 -46.58
C ASP A 326 -60.21 30.25 -45.46
N ALA A 327 -60.36 31.44 -44.88
CA ALA A 327 -59.57 31.90 -43.74
C ALA A 327 -59.74 31.01 -42.49
N GLY A 328 -60.82 30.23 -42.38
CA GLY A 328 -61.10 29.36 -41.23
C GLY A 328 -60.12 28.19 -41.09
N LYS A 329 -59.45 27.80 -42.18
CA LYS A 329 -58.42 26.74 -42.18
C LYS A 329 -57.11 27.17 -41.51
N PHE A 330 -56.89 28.47 -41.34
CA PHE A 330 -55.61 29.02 -40.90
C PHE A 330 -55.71 29.70 -39.53
N ARG A 331 -54.56 29.92 -38.89
CA ARG A 331 -54.44 30.62 -37.60
C ARG A 331 -53.30 31.64 -37.63
N GLY A 332 -53.39 32.66 -36.78
CA GLY A 332 -52.37 33.72 -36.67
C GLY A 332 -52.10 34.42 -38.00
N GLY A 333 -50.82 34.71 -38.30
CA GLY A 333 -50.43 35.43 -39.51
C GLY A 333 -50.88 34.76 -40.82
N TYR A 334 -50.99 33.42 -40.88
CA TYR A 334 -51.50 32.74 -42.09
C TYR A 334 -52.96 33.07 -42.38
N LYS A 335 -53.78 33.25 -41.33
CA LYS A 335 -55.19 33.64 -41.46
C LYS A 335 -55.31 35.08 -41.96
N GLU A 336 -54.52 35.99 -41.40
CA GLU A 336 -54.48 37.40 -41.79
C GLU A 336 -54.14 37.57 -43.28
N ILE A 337 -53.25 36.74 -43.82
CA ILE A 337 -52.92 36.72 -45.26
C ILE A 337 -54.18 36.42 -46.10
N VAL A 338 -54.92 35.36 -45.77
CA VAL A 338 -56.10 34.95 -46.56
C VAL A 338 -57.23 35.97 -46.45
N GLU A 339 -57.48 36.51 -45.26
CA GLU A 339 -58.48 37.57 -45.05
C GLU A 339 -58.09 38.85 -45.83
N GLY A 340 -56.80 39.21 -45.83
CA GLY A 340 -56.29 40.34 -46.59
C GLY A 340 -56.49 40.17 -48.10
N VAL A 341 -56.22 38.98 -48.64
CA VAL A 341 -56.47 38.67 -50.07
C VAL A 341 -57.97 38.71 -50.39
N ASN A 342 -58.83 38.22 -49.50
CA ASN A 342 -60.27 38.30 -49.71
C ASN A 342 -60.76 39.75 -49.77
N ALA A 343 -60.26 40.61 -48.89
CA ALA A 343 -60.65 42.02 -48.84
C ALA A 343 -60.28 42.80 -50.12
N THR A 344 -59.23 42.42 -50.85
CA THR A 344 -58.89 43.09 -52.13
C THR A 344 -59.83 42.73 -53.28
N LEU A 345 -60.59 41.64 -53.14
CA LEU A 345 -61.59 41.21 -54.11
C LEU A 345 -62.98 41.82 -53.83
N ASP A 346 -63.12 42.53 -52.71
CA ASP A 346 -64.37 43.19 -52.28
C ASP A 346 -64.45 44.67 -52.74
N THR A 347 -63.43 45.17 -53.46
CA THR A 347 -63.36 46.54 -54.01
C THR A 347 -63.71 46.59 -55.48
#